data_AF-A0A2E7JUH7-F1
#
_entry.id   AF-A0A2E7JUH7-F1
#
_cell.length_a   1.000
_cell.length_b   1.000
_cell.length_c   1.000
_cell.angle_alpha   90.00
_cell.angle_beta   90.00
_cell.angle_gamma   90.00
#
_symmetry.space_group_name_H-M   'P 1'
#
loop_
_entity.id
_entity.type
_entity.pdbx_description
1 polymer ?
#
loop_
_entity_poly.entity_id
_entity_poly.type
_entity_poly.pdbx_seq_one_letter_code
_entity_poly.pdbx_strand_id
1 'polypeptide(L)'
;MDDDRGRDDSLGRLCQFYKGYEKNNEGLMTLRVGMSKTEVMSAMGKPDIYECFQNLNGKQTEILFYYTKRKWKDGTITKDECTPVGIEDGKLIGFGSEMKIHITYYESGKVKEETFFLMTRVIRFFITRMGM
;
A
#
# COMPACT_ATOMS: atom_id res chain seq x y z
N MET A 1 -1.72 -32.62 -39.31
CA MET A 1 -1.00 -33.28 -38.21
C MET A 1 -0.76 -32.21 -37.17
N ASP A 2 -1.70 -32.20 -36.25
CA ASP A 2 -1.90 -31.27 -35.17
C ASP A 2 -0.74 -31.33 -34.18
N ASP A 3 -0.27 -30.17 -33.74
CA ASP A 3 0.23 -30.04 -32.37
C ASP A 3 0.26 -28.55 -31.99
N ASP A 4 -0.92 -27.93 -32.00
CA ASP A 4 -1.20 -26.64 -31.37
C ASP A 4 -1.23 -26.83 -29.84
N ARG A 5 -0.13 -27.38 -29.30
CA ARG A 5 0.06 -27.57 -27.86
C ARG A 5 0.17 -26.19 -27.24
N GLY A 6 -0.96 -25.72 -26.71
CA GLY A 6 -1.10 -24.52 -25.91
C GLY A 6 0.14 -24.33 -25.04
N ARG A 7 0.95 -23.35 -25.43
CA ARG A 7 2.17 -22.98 -24.73
C ARG A 7 1.73 -22.48 -23.36
N ASP A 8 1.86 -23.34 -22.35
CA ASP A 8 1.49 -23.06 -20.96
C ASP A 8 2.02 -21.68 -20.55
N ASP A 9 1.11 -20.70 -20.55
CA ASP A 9 1.36 -19.29 -20.26
C ASP A 9 1.63 -19.06 -18.76
N SER A 10 1.41 -20.10 -17.93
CA SER A 10 1.64 -20.12 -16.50
C SER A 10 3.13 -20.01 -16.17
N LEU A 11 4.01 -20.68 -16.92
CA LEU A 11 5.47 -20.61 -16.71
C LEU A 11 6.02 -19.22 -17.06
N GLY A 12 5.50 -18.59 -18.11
CA GLY A 12 5.85 -17.23 -18.51
C GLY A 12 5.46 -16.19 -17.45
N ARG A 13 4.23 -16.29 -16.93
CA ARG A 13 3.74 -15.44 -15.83
C ARG A 13 4.55 -15.63 -14.56
N LEU A 14 4.82 -16.87 -14.16
CA LEU A 14 5.61 -17.17 -12.96
C LEU A 14 7.01 -16.53 -13.03
N CYS A 15 7.66 -16.59 -14.20
CA CYS A 15 8.97 -15.97 -14.43
C CYS A 15 8.92 -14.43 -14.32
N GLN A 16 7.87 -13.79 -14.83
CA GLN A 16 7.69 -12.33 -14.71
C GLN A 16 7.52 -11.89 -13.24
N PHE A 17 6.70 -12.61 -12.46
CA PHE A 17 6.57 -12.36 -11.02
C PHE A 17 7.88 -12.58 -10.27
N TYR A 18 8.63 -13.63 -10.60
CA TYR A 18 9.96 -13.88 -10.02
C TYR A 18 10.95 -12.74 -10.31
N LYS A 19 11.01 -12.26 -11.56
CA LYS A 19 11.89 -11.15 -11.95
C LYS A 19 11.49 -9.83 -11.29
N GLY A 20 10.20 -9.55 -11.17
CA GLY A 20 9.69 -8.37 -10.46
C GLY A 20 10.07 -8.39 -8.98
N TYR A 21 9.92 -9.55 -8.33
CA TYR A 21 10.29 -9.76 -6.93
C TYR A 21 11.77 -9.47 -6.65
N GLU A 22 12.69 -10.01 -7.47
CA GLU A 22 14.13 -9.81 -7.27
C GLU A 22 14.51 -8.34 -7.43
N LYS A 23 14.04 -7.72 -8.52
CA LYS A 23 14.28 -6.30 -8.79
C LYS A 23 13.74 -5.38 -7.69
N ASN A 24 12.54 -5.66 -7.18
CA ASN A 24 11.95 -4.89 -6.09
C ASN A 24 12.78 -5.00 -4.82
N ASN A 25 13.28 -6.20 -4.48
CA ASN A 25 14.13 -6.38 -3.30
C ASN A 25 15.49 -5.69 -3.45
N GLU A 26 16.11 -5.75 -4.64
CA GLU A 26 17.34 -5.01 -4.92
C GLU A 26 17.13 -3.49 -4.82
N GLY A 27 16.05 -2.98 -5.41
CA GLY A 27 15.68 -1.56 -5.34
C GLY A 27 15.49 -1.08 -3.90
N LEU A 28 14.81 -1.87 -3.06
CA LEU A 28 14.60 -1.55 -1.65
C LEU A 28 15.91 -1.32 -0.89
N MET A 29 16.96 -2.08 -1.19
CA MET A 29 18.27 -1.93 -0.54
C MET A 29 18.97 -0.61 -0.90
N THR A 30 18.54 0.05 -1.96
CA THR A 30 19.09 1.34 -2.39
C THR A 30 18.38 2.55 -1.78
N LEU A 31 17.17 2.35 -1.26
CA LEU A 31 16.31 3.43 -0.77
C LEU A 31 16.89 4.08 0.50
N ARG A 32 16.77 5.41 0.57
CA ARG A 32 17.19 6.22 1.71
C ARG A 32 16.15 7.29 2.02
N VAL A 33 15.83 7.46 3.29
CA VAL A 33 14.92 8.51 3.76
C VAL A 33 15.38 9.87 3.21
N GLY A 34 14.42 10.66 2.73
CA GLY A 34 14.68 11.96 2.10
C GLY A 34 14.84 11.93 0.58
N MET A 35 14.99 10.76 -0.05
CA MET A 35 14.96 10.63 -1.51
C MET A 35 13.66 11.21 -2.09
N SER A 36 13.76 11.87 -3.24
CA SER A 36 12.59 12.35 -3.97
C SER A 36 11.76 11.20 -4.52
N LYS A 37 10.46 11.43 -4.72
CA LYS A 37 9.56 10.47 -5.38
C LYS A 37 10.13 9.99 -6.72
N THR A 38 10.75 10.87 -7.50
CA THR A 38 11.38 10.53 -8.78
C THR A 38 12.55 9.56 -8.62
N GLU A 39 13.40 9.75 -7.61
CA GLU A 39 14.50 8.82 -7.31
C GLU A 39 13.97 7.46 -6.84
N VAL A 40 12.96 7.47 -5.98
CA VAL A 40 12.29 6.23 -5.52
C VAL A 40 11.70 5.47 -6.70
N MET A 41 10.98 6.14 -7.60
CA MET A 41 10.39 5.54 -8.80
C MET A 41 11.46 5.07 -9.79
N SER A 42 12.61 5.73 -9.86
CA SER A 42 13.74 5.29 -10.70
C SER A 42 14.40 4.03 -10.14
N ALA A 43 14.51 3.91 -8.81
CA ALA A 43 15.09 2.74 -8.15
C ALA A 43 14.14 1.53 -8.16
N MET A 44 12.86 1.78 -7.88
CA MET A 44 11.87 0.72 -7.66
C MET A 44 11.06 0.37 -8.91
N GLY A 45 10.89 1.31 -9.84
CA GLY A 45 9.96 1.16 -10.97
C GLY A 45 8.51 1.46 -10.59
N LYS A 46 7.56 0.87 -11.35
CA LYS A 46 6.13 1.07 -11.14
C LYS A 46 5.64 0.22 -9.94
N PRO A 47 4.90 0.78 -8.98
CA PRO A 47 4.33 0.00 -7.90
C PRO A 47 3.19 -0.91 -8.37
N ASP A 48 2.99 -2.01 -7.64
CA ASP A 48 1.90 -2.96 -7.88
C ASP A 48 0.57 -2.41 -7.37
N ILE A 49 0.59 -1.76 -6.20
CA ILE A 49 -0.57 -1.07 -5.61
C ILE A 49 -0.14 0.35 -5.20
N TYR A 50 -1.03 1.31 -5.42
CA TYR A 50 -0.81 2.72 -5.12
C TYR A 50 -1.98 3.27 -4.30
N GLU A 51 -1.67 3.92 -3.18
CA GLU A 51 -2.65 4.62 -2.35
C GLU A 51 -2.18 6.04 -2.06
N CYS A 52 -3.12 6.97 -1.99
CA CYS A 52 -2.83 8.36 -1.64
C CYS A 52 -3.97 8.89 -0.77
N PHE A 53 -3.62 9.57 0.31
CA PHE A 53 -4.57 10.15 1.24
C PHE A 53 -3.97 11.38 1.92
N GLN A 54 -4.82 12.16 2.57
CA GLN A 54 -4.39 13.24 3.45
C GLN A 54 -4.33 12.71 4.89
N ASN A 55 -3.21 12.91 5.56
CA ASN A 55 -3.06 12.52 6.97
C ASN A 55 -3.76 13.53 7.90
N LEU A 56 -3.84 13.20 9.19
CA LEU A 56 -4.51 14.04 10.20
C LEU A 56 -3.88 15.44 10.35
N ASN A 57 -2.63 15.61 9.93
CA ASN A 57 -1.92 16.89 9.94
C ASN A 57 -2.12 17.68 8.63
N GLY A 58 -3.00 17.23 7.73
CA GLY A 58 -3.28 17.89 6.47
C GLY A 58 -2.25 17.66 5.37
N LYS A 59 -1.25 16.79 5.59
CA LYS A 59 -0.23 16.50 4.58
C LYS A 59 -0.66 15.39 3.64
N GLN A 60 -0.25 15.51 2.38
CA GLN A 60 -0.48 14.47 1.39
C GLN A 60 0.54 13.34 1.58
N THR A 61 0.02 12.15 1.85
CA THR A 61 0.80 10.93 2.02
C THR A 61 0.46 9.97 0.89
N GLU A 62 1.48 9.48 0.20
CA GLU A 62 1.39 8.43 -0.81
C GLU A 62 2.03 7.16 -0.28
N ILE A 63 1.44 6.01 -0.60
CA ILE A 63 1.97 4.70 -0.25
C ILE A 63 2.07 3.86 -1.51
N LEU A 64 3.31 3.48 -1.83
CA LEU A 64 3.65 2.64 -2.95
C LEU A 64 3.90 1.23 -2.41
N PHE A 65 3.13 0.25 -2.85
CA PHE A 65 3.32 -1.15 -2.46
C PHE A 65 4.02 -1.89 -3.59
N TYR A 66 5.12 -2.55 -3.24
CA TYR A 66 5.89 -3.38 -4.16
C TYR A 66 5.86 -4.83 -3.72
N TYR A 67 5.64 -5.74 -4.66
CA TYR A 67 5.67 -7.16 -4.41
C TYR A 67 7.08 -7.62 -4.04
N THR A 68 7.27 -8.08 -2.81
CA THR A 68 8.60 -8.41 -2.26
C THR A 68 8.60 -9.69 -1.44
N LYS A 69 7.47 -10.37 -1.32
CA LYS A 69 7.34 -11.65 -0.61
C LYS A 69 6.37 -12.55 -1.36
N ARG A 70 6.74 -13.81 -1.56
CA ARG A 70 5.79 -14.84 -1.99
C ARG A 70 5.13 -15.45 -0.77
N LYS A 71 3.80 -15.40 -0.70
CA LYS A 71 3.02 -16.06 0.35
C LYS A 71 2.02 -17.04 -0.26
N TRP A 72 1.38 -16.66 -1.36
CA TRP A 72 0.36 -17.45 -2.04
C TRP A 72 0.74 -17.73 -3.49
N LYS A 73 0.31 -18.90 -4.00
CA LYS A 73 0.42 -19.27 -5.42
C LYS A 73 -0.96 -19.21 -6.09
N ASP A 74 -1.75 -18.20 -5.75
CA ASP A 74 -3.11 -17.99 -6.29
C ASP A 74 -3.14 -17.01 -7.48
N GLY A 75 -1.98 -16.44 -7.84
CA GLY A 75 -1.84 -15.52 -8.97
C GLY A 75 -2.35 -14.10 -8.70
N THR A 76 -2.70 -13.77 -7.46
CA THR A 76 -3.20 -12.45 -7.07
C THR A 76 -2.20 -11.76 -6.14
N ILE A 77 -1.83 -10.52 -6.42
CA ILE A 77 -0.98 -9.72 -5.53
C ILE A 77 -1.86 -9.10 -4.45
N THR A 78 -1.61 -9.46 -3.19
CA THR A 78 -2.25 -8.85 -2.03
C THR A 78 -1.27 -7.99 -1.22
N LYS A 79 -1.79 -7.02 -0.46
CA LYS A 79 -0.94 -6.07 0.30
C LYS A 79 -0.03 -6.75 1.33
N ASP A 80 -0.41 -7.91 1.86
CA ASP A 80 0.39 -8.66 2.84
C ASP A 80 1.63 -9.35 2.22
N GLU A 81 1.67 -9.46 0.89
CA GLU A 81 2.82 -9.91 0.10
C GLU A 81 3.74 -8.75 -0.34
N CYS A 82 3.31 -7.52 -0.08
CA CYS A 82 4.03 -6.32 -0.49
C CYS A 82 4.81 -5.67 0.66
N THR A 83 5.84 -4.92 0.28
CA THR A 83 6.51 -3.95 1.15
C THR A 83 5.99 -2.55 0.83
N PRO A 84 5.42 -1.83 1.82
CA PRO A 84 5.01 -0.45 1.64
C PRO A 84 6.22 0.49 1.65
N VAL A 85 6.18 1.50 0.79
CA VAL A 85 7.13 2.62 0.69
C VAL A 85 6.32 3.90 0.80
N GLY A 86 6.56 4.68 1.85
CA GLY A 86 5.81 5.89 2.16
C GLY A 86 6.48 7.15 1.65
N ILE A 87 5.71 8.00 0.98
CA ILE A 87 6.14 9.31 0.48
C ILE A 87 5.25 10.37 1.10
N GLU A 88 5.85 11.41 1.68
CA GLU A 88 5.14 12.58 2.18
C GLU A 88 5.82 13.83 1.62
N ASP A 89 5.02 14.81 1.15
CA ASP A 89 5.53 16.05 0.56
C ASP A 89 6.59 15.80 -0.55
N GLY A 90 6.39 14.72 -1.32
CA GLY A 90 7.27 14.31 -2.42
C GLY A 90 8.59 13.65 -2.02
N LYS A 91 8.80 13.35 -0.73
CA LYS A 91 10.02 12.70 -0.21
C LYS A 91 9.74 11.37 0.49
N LEU A 92 10.67 10.44 0.39
CA LEU A 92 10.64 9.16 1.08
C LEU A 92 10.71 9.38 2.60
N ILE A 93 9.69 8.95 3.32
CA ILE A 93 9.65 9.01 4.79
C ILE A 93 10.02 7.68 5.45
N GLY A 94 9.91 6.56 4.74
CA GLY A 94 10.24 5.23 5.26
C GLY A 94 9.67 4.10 4.41
N PHE A 95 10.02 2.86 4.73
CA PHE A 95 9.53 1.67 4.06
C PHE A 95 9.53 0.45 5.01
N GLY A 96 8.86 -0.64 4.62
CA GLY A 96 8.87 -1.87 5.41
C GLY A 96 8.08 -1.76 6.73
N SER A 97 8.63 -2.32 7.81
CA SER A 97 7.95 -2.41 9.11
C SER A 97 7.64 -1.04 9.71
N GLU A 98 8.54 -0.06 9.55
CA GLU A 98 8.32 1.31 10.02
C GLU A 98 7.11 1.95 9.33
N MET A 99 6.97 1.73 8.02
CA MET A 99 5.81 2.23 7.28
C MET A 99 4.52 1.48 7.63
N LYS A 100 4.59 0.17 7.90
CA LYS A 100 3.42 -0.59 8.38
C LYS A 100 2.86 -0.01 9.67
N ILE A 101 3.73 0.38 10.61
CA ILE A 101 3.31 1.05 11.84
C ILE A 101 2.59 2.36 11.48
N HIS A 102 3.17 3.18 10.61
CA HIS A 102 2.55 4.44 10.19
C HIS A 102 1.16 4.26 9.56
N ILE A 103 0.98 3.24 8.72
CA ILE A 103 -0.32 2.88 8.11
C ILE A 103 -1.34 2.50 9.19
N THR A 104 -0.98 1.60 10.10
CA THR A 104 -1.88 1.11 11.15
C THR A 104 -2.31 2.25 12.09
N TYR A 105 -1.40 3.17 12.41
CA TYR A 105 -1.76 4.37 13.20
C TYR A 105 -2.79 5.24 12.47
N TYR A 106 -2.62 5.48 11.18
CA TYR A 106 -3.58 6.25 10.39
C TYR A 106 -4.96 5.57 10.29
N GLU A 107 -4.99 4.27 10.00
CA GLU A 107 -6.23 3.48 9.97
C GLU A 107 -6.96 3.51 11.31
N SER A 108 -6.22 3.40 12.43
CA SER A 108 -6.81 3.50 13.77
C SER A 108 -7.37 4.90 14.09
N GLY A 109 -6.75 5.96 13.56
CA GLY A 109 -7.21 7.34 13.71
C GLY A 109 -8.53 7.59 12.97
N LYS A 110 -8.65 7.09 11.73
CA LYS A 110 -9.90 7.15 10.96
C LYS A 110 -11.08 6.53 11.72
N VAL A 111 -10.88 5.33 12.28
CA VAL A 111 -11.93 4.64 13.05
C VAL A 111 -12.36 5.46 14.28
N LYS A 112 -11.43 6.14 14.95
CA LYS A 112 -11.75 7.00 16.11
C LYS A 112 -12.54 8.25 15.71
N GLU A 113 -12.20 8.94 14.63
CA GLU A 113 -12.98 10.08 14.15
C GLU A 113 -14.38 9.67 13.69
N GLU A 114 -14.49 8.58 12.92
CA GLU A 114 -15.78 8.07 12.45
C GLU A 114 -16.68 7.67 13.62
N THR A 115 -16.14 6.96 14.62
CA THR A 115 -16.89 6.57 15.82
C THR A 115 -17.29 7.78 16.65
N PHE A 116 -16.42 8.78 16.81
CA PHE A 116 -16.75 10.03 17.51
C PHE A 116 -17.85 10.81 16.79
N PHE A 117 -17.79 10.91 15.46
CA PHE A 117 -18.78 11.60 14.65
C PHE A 117 -20.13 10.87 14.70
N LEU A 118 -20.12 9.55 14.57
CA LEU A 118 -21.30 8.72 14.71
C LEU A 118 -21.93 8.86 16.11
N MET A 119 -21.11 8.81 17.17
CA MET A 119 -21.56 8.95 18.55
C MET A 119 -22.16 10.33 18.82
N THR A 120 -21.56 11.40 18.28
CA THR A 120 -22.11 12.76 18.37
C THR A 120 -23.47 12.87 17.68
N ARG A 121 -23.63 12.27 16.49
CA ARG A 121 -24.92 12.24 15.78
C ARG A 121 -25.97 11.44 16.51
N VAL A 122 -25.60 10.29 17.10
CA VAL A 122 -26.50 9.45 17.90
C VAL A 122 -26.96 10.20 19.16
N ILE A 123 -26.04 10.79 19.93
CA ILE A 123 -26.39 11.57 21.13
C ILE A 123 -27.32 12.74 20.77
N ARG A 124 -27.00 13.48 19.69
CA ARG A 124 -27.85 14.59 19.21
C ARG A 124 -29.24 14.12 18.78
N PHE A 125 -29.34 12.95 18.15
CA PHE A 125 -30.61 12.32 17.81
C PHE A 125 -31.44 11.98 19.06
N PHE A 126 -30.83 11.40 20.10
CA PHE A 126 -31.54 11.09 21.36
C PHE A 126 -32.00 12.34 22.12
N ILE A 127 -31.14 13.36 22.22
CA ILE A 127 -31.50 14.64 22.87
C ILE A 127 -32.68 15.31 22.14
N THR A 128 -32.69 15.26 20.80
CA THR A 128 -33.76 15.88 20.00
C THR A 128 -35.09 15.09 20.11
N ARG A 129 -35.04 13.78 20.36
CA ARG A 129 -36.25 12.93 20.50
C ARG A 129 -36.82 12.86 21.91
N MET A 130 -36.03 13.15 22.94
CA MET A 130 -36.48 13.16 24.34
C MET A 130 -36.96 14.53 24.84
N GLY A 131 -36.81 15.57 24.01
CA GLY A 131 -37.22 16.95 24.30
C GLY A 131 -38.60 17.35 23.75
N MET A 132 -39.48 16.39 23.47
CA MET A 132 -40.90 16.62 23.12
C MET A 132 -41.82 15.81 24.01
#